data_AF-A0A0L0T2Y3-F1
#
_entry.id   AF-A0A0L0T2Y3-F1
#
_cell.length_a   1.000
_cell.length_b   1.000
_cell.length_c   1.000
_cell.angle_alpha   90.00
_cell.angle_beta   90.00
_cell.angle_gamma   90.00
#
_symmetry.space_group_name_H-M   'P 1'
#
loop_
_entity.id
_entity.type
_entity.pdbx_description
1 polymer ?
#
loop_
_entity_poly.entity_id
_entity_poly.type
_entity_poly.pdbx_seq_one_letter_code
_entity_poly.pdbx_strand_id
1 'polypeptide(L)'
;MDTRQNSTGAKNVAGVWYPPQGFLAGVGLYRLFCDGSVDDVFRLDNECHACPLNQDAHNELLAHSRRYGLVGPVQAHDARADPAATRTRIEATLNACRYHKDSGRAAEVLCVAFQEHFFNGKTRAPMPPVSGVSEANRGSVGLLIRADKFSFLAMGDLGYNGEILVARSLPNLLPSGYQLVVHKINHQGSKHSTVDHTARASLFSETAFKPCIVLTSHRLQAKPEHPDPAVTSAIMRHLDAEPCVALFSNRAPMGFAPANHTRVVTTGAHDANLGLDPFRSKLVDY
;
A
#
# COMPACT_ATOMS: atom_id res chain seq x y z
N MET A 1 -19.68 24.39 1.94
CA MET A 1 -20.37 24.24 3.24
C MET A 1 -19.32 24.14 4.30
N ASP A 2 -19.37 25.06 5.25
CA ASP A 2 -18.44 25.27 6.35
C ASP A 2 -18.89 24.37 7.51
N THR A 3 -18.05 23.44 7.97
CA THR A 3 -18.34 22.61 9.16
C THR A 3 -17.32 22.93 10.25
N ARG A 4 -17.40 24.16 10.77
CA ARG A 4 -16.93 24.46 12.12
C ARG A 4 -17.96 23.91 13.10
N GLN A 5 -17.72 22.73 13.66
CA GLN A 5 -18.42 22.30 14.86
C GLN A 5 -17.73 22.94 16.07
N ASN A 6 -18.42 23.92 16.65
CA ASN A 6 -18.27 24.28 18.05
C ASN A 6 -18.51 23.03 18.91
N SER A 7 -17.49 22.58 19.64
CA SER A 7 -17.68 21.75 20.83
C SER A 7 -17.15 22.51 22.05
N THR A 8 -18.08 22.83 22.93
CA THR A 8 -17.89 23.39 24.26
C THR A 8 -17.19 22.38 25.17
N GLY A 9 -16.10 22.79 25.84
CA GLY A 9 -15.82 22.39 27.22
C GLY A 9 -15.24 21.00 27.52
N ALA A 10 -14.74 20.23 26.55
CA ALA A 10 -13.89 19.08 26.86
C ALA A 10 -12.44 19.57 26.99
N LYS A 11 -11.80 19.35 28.14
CA LYS A 11 -10.34 19.45 28.23
C LYS A 11 -9.77 18.58 27.12
N ASN A 12 -9.08 19.19 26.16
CA ASN A 12 -8.44 18.49 25.04
C ASN A 12 -7.54 17.40 25.61
N VAL A 13 -8.01 16.15 25.58
CA VAL A 13 -7.22 14.98 25.92
C VAL A 13 -6.21 14.83 24.79
N ALA A 14 -4.94 15.08 25.07
CA ALA A 14 -3.85 14.81 24.15
C ALA A 14 -3.81 13.30 23.85
N GLY A 15 -3.67 12.93 22.58
CA GLY A 15 -3.55 11.54 22.15
C GLY A 15 -2.48 11.40 21.07
N VAL A 16 -2.03 10.18 20.81
CA VAL A 16 -1.13 9.86 19.68
C VAL A 16 -1.84 10.30 18.39
N TRP A 17 -1.31 11.34 17.75
CA TRP A 17 -1.92 11.90 16.56
C TRP A 17 -1.37 11.23 15.29
N TYR A 18 -2.26 10.94 14.34
CA TYR A 18 -1.96 10.32 13.05
C TYR A 18 -2.18 11.35 11.94
N PRO A 19 -1.37 11.34 10.85
CA PRO A 19 -1.60 12.21 9.69
C PRO A 19 -3.05 12.15 9.22
N PRO A 20 -3.60 13.22 8.62
CA PRO A 20 -4.97 13.21 8.14
C PRO A 20 -5.15 12.16 7.04
N GLN A 21 -6.39 11.68 6.89
CA GLN A 21 -6.71 10.68 5.88
C GLN A 21 -6.27 11.13 4.48
N GLY A 22 -5.63 10.21 3.76
CA GLY A 22 -5.11 10.50 2.43
C GLY A 22 -3.96 11.50 2.34
N PHE A 23 -3.30 11.85 3.46
CA PHE A 23 -2.20 12.82 3.51
C PHE A 23 -1.15 12.62 2.41
N LEU A 24 -0.70 11.38 2.21
CA LEU A 24 0.33 11.03 1.23
C LEU A 24 -0.22 10.55 -0.12
N ALA A 25 -1.55 10.41 -0.28
CA ALA A 25 -2.12 9.90 -1.52
C ALA A 25 -1.85 10.84 -2.72
N GLY A 26 -1.16 10.29 -3.72
CA GLY A 26 -0.69 10.97 -4.93
C GLY A 26 0.71 11.57 -4.82
N VAL A 27 1.41 11.40 -3.70
CA VAL A 27 2.76 11.94 -3.48
C VAL A 27 3.81 10.93 -3.98
N GLY A 28 4.78 11.42 -4.77
CA GLY A 28 5.98 10.68 -5.12
C GLY A 28 6.95 10.64 -3.95
N LEU A 29 6.92 9.56 -3.16
CA LEU A 29 7.74 9.38 -1.97
C LEU A 29 9.24 9.37 -2.29
N TYR A 30 9.63 8.82 -3.45
CA TYR A 30 11.02 8.88 -3.90
C TYR A 30 11.48 10.32 -4.10
N ARG A 31 10.63 11.20 -4.65
CA ARG A 31 10.95 12.60 -4.84
C ARG A 31 11.06 13.33 -3.51
N LEU A 32 10.08 13.11 -2.62
CA LEU A 32 10.09 13.69 -1.27
C LEU A 32 11.36 13.32 -0.51
N PHE A 33 11.84 12.08 -0.65
CA PHE A 33 13.11 11.61 -0.10
C PHE A 33 14.31 12.30 -0.75
N CYS A 34 14.37 12.34 -2.09
CA CYS A 34 15.48 12.99 -2.81
C CYS A 34 15.59 14.49 -2.49
N ASP A 35 14.47 15.15 -2.22
CA ASP A 35 14.43 16.58 -1.85
C ASP A 35 14.76 16.81 -0.37
N GLY A 36 15.15 15.77 0.39
CA GLY A 36 15.48 15.86 1.81
C GLY A 36 14.31 16.32 2.69
N SER A 37 13.08 16.24 2.18
CA SER A 37 11.91 16.90 2.75
C SER A 37 11.04 15.98 3.60
N VAL A 38 11.39 14.69 3.70
CA VAL A 38 10.65 13.69 4.51
C VAL A 38 10.60 14.13 5.97
N ASP A 39 11.77 14.33 6.58
CA ASP A 39 11.88 14.69 8.00
C ASP A 39 11.20 16.02 8.28
N ASP A 40 11.37 17.01 7.39
CA ASP A 40 10.74 18.32 7.52
C ASP A 40 9.22 18.27 7.43
N VAL A 41 8.65 17.47 6.54
CA VAL A 41 7.19 17.32 6.44
C VAL A 41 6.63 16.74 7.74
N PHE A 42 7.20 15.65 8.25
CA PHE A 42 6.71 15.01 9.47
C PHE A 42 6.99 15.85 10.72
N ARG A 43 8.13 16.56 10.77
CA ARG A 43 8.44 17.52 11.83
C ARG A 43 7.44 18.67 11.84
N LEU A 44 7.21 19.32 10.68
CA LEU A 44 6.26 20.44 10.58
C LEU A 44 4.83 20.00 10.88
N ASP A 45 4.43 18.79 10.47
CA ASP A 45 3.10 18.26 10.76
C ASP A 45 2.93 17.98 12.27
N ASN A 46 3.96 17.44 12.91
CA ASN A 46 4.01 17.31 14.38
C ASN A 46 3.99 18.68 15.09
N GLU A 47 4.61 19.71 14.51
CA GLU A 47 4.58 21.09 15.02
C GLU A 47 3.19 21.77 14.85
N CYS A 48 2.43 21.43 13.81
CA CYS A 48 1.03 21.88 13.63
C CYS A 48 0.10 21.35 14.72
N HIS A 49 0.36 20.14 15.20
CA HIS A 49 -0.54 19.37 16.05
C HIS A 49 -0.02 19.18 17.47
N ALA A 50 1.03 19.92 17.85
CA ALA A 50 1.67 19.89 19.15
C ALA A 50 0.64 19.77 20.28
N CYS A 51 0.50 18.56 20.79
CA CYS A 51 -0.06 18.35 22.11
C CYS A 51 1.12 18.48 23.07
N PRO A 52 1.10 19.39 24.07
CA PRO A 52 1.82 19.07 25.29
C PRO A 52 1.30 17.70 25.72
N LEU A 53 2.15 16.67 25.63
CA LEU A 53 1.78 15.35 26.13
C LEU A 53 1.52 15.56 27.62
N ASN A 54 0.26 15.47 28.04
CA ASN A 54 0.01 15.27 29.45
C ASN A 54 0.65 13.93 29.85
N GLN A 55 0.83 13.72 31.16
CA GLN A 55 1.54 12.54 31.66
C GLN A 55 0.94 11.23 31.10
N ASP A 56 -0.37 11.18 30.89
CA ASP A 56 -1.09 10.01 30.37
C ASP A 56 -0.77 9.73 28.89
N ALA A 57 -0.85 10.74 28.02
CA ALA A 57 -0.48 10.61 26.61
C ALA A 57 1.00 10.27 26.43
N HIS A 58 1.86 10.82 27.29
CA HIS A 58 3.28 10.45 27.34
C HIS A 58 3.46 8.98 27.71
N ASN A 59 2.73 8.50 28.72
CA ASN A 59 2.76 7.09 29.14
C ASN A 59 2.22 6.15 28.05
N GLU A 60 1.15 6.51 27.34
CA GLU A 60 0.60 5.74 26.22
C GLU A 60 1.59 5.65 25.05
N LEU A 61 2.21 6.77 24.69
CA LEU A 61 3.20 6.84 23.63
C LEU A 61 4.48 6.07 23.99
N LEU A 62 4.91 6.12 25.25
CA LEU A 62 6.00 5.29 25.77
C LEU A 62 5.64 3.81 25.74
N ALA A 63 4.41 3.43 26.12
CA ALA A 63 3.93 2.05 26.05
C ALA A 63 3.88 1.55 24.61
N HIS A 64 3.41 2.38 23.67
CA HIS A 64 3.43 2.09 22.24
C HIS A 64 4.86 1.94 21.72
N SER A 65 5.75 2.88 22.03
CA SER A 65 7.15 2.85 21.61
C SER A 65 7.89 1.62 22.14
N ARG A 66 7.65 1.24 23.40
CA ARG A 66 8.18 0.00 24.00
C ARG A 66 7.63 -1.25 23.30
N ARG A 67 6.33 -1.27 22.98
CA ARG A 67 5.67 -2.40 22.30
C ARG A 67 6.25 -2.64 20.90
N TYR A 68 6.66 -1.59 20.19
CA TYR A 68 7.14 -1.67 18.81
C TYR A 68 8.66 -1.43 18.66
N GLY A 69 9.41 -1.30 19.77
CA GLY A 69 10.86 -1.14 19.76
C GLY A 69 11.35 0.15 19.09
N LEU A 70 10.57 1.23 19.15
CA LEU A 70 10.92 2.52 18.55
C LEU A 70 12.06 3.20 19.34
N VAL A 71 13.05 3.76 18.64
CA VAL A 71 14.27 4.31 19.25
C VAL A 71 14.06 5.77 19.69
N GLY A 72 14.17 6.03 21.00
CA GLY A 72 14.38 7.35 21.60
C GLY A 72 13.18 7.94 22.37
N PRO A 73 13.43 8.80 23.39
CA PRO A 73 12.37 9.50 24.11
C PRO A 73 11.69 10.53 23.18
N VAL A 74 10.36 10.50 23.10
CA VAL A 74 9.60 11.52 22.36
C VAL A 74 9.71 12.85 23.11
N GLN A 75 10.27 13.87 22.46
CA GLN A 75 10.36 15.21 23.02
C GLN A 75 9.04 15.95 22.83
N ALA A 76 8.52 16.53 23.90
CA ALA A 76 7.40 17.47 23.82
C ALA A 76 7.91 18.81 23.30
N HIS A 77 7.17 19.43 22.40
CA HIS A 77 7.43 20.78 21.87
C HIS A 77 6.14 21.60 21.90
N ASP A 78 6.27 22.91 22.10
CA ASP A 78 5.14 23.83 22.07
C ASP A 78 4.52 23.92 20.66
N ALA A 79 3.20 24.13 20.59
CA ALA A 79 2.54 24.45 19.33
C ALA A 79 3.09 25.75 18.76
N ARG A 80 3.36 25.77 17.45
CA ARG A 80 3.68 27.04 16.77
C ARG A 80 2.51 28.02 16.90
N ALA A 81 2.86 29.31 16.93
CA ALA A 81 1.88 30.41 16.99
C ALA A 81 0.94 30.46 15.76
N ASP A 82 1.31 29.86 14.62
CA ASP A 82 0.49 29.80 13.41
C ASP A 82 0.49 28.40 12.75
N PRO A 83 -0.45 27.52 13.12
CA PRO A 83 -0.65 26.22 12.49
C PRO A 83 -1.07 26.29 11.01
N ALA A 84 -1.76 27.35 10.59
CA ALA A 84 -2.24 27.48 9.22
C ALA A 84 -1.10 27.77 8.22
N ALA A 85 -0.17 28.65 8.60
CA ALA A 85 1.05 28.88 7.83
C ALA A 85 1.91 27.61 7.73
N THR A 86 2.02 26.86 8.84
CA THR A 86 2.77 25.60 8.88
C THR A 86 2.13 24.55 7.97
N ARG A 87 0.79 24.42 8.00
CA ARG A 87 0.04 23.53 7.10
C ARG A 87 0.23 23.88 5.62
N THR A 88 0.24 25.18 5.30
CA THR A 88 0.47 25.66 3.94
C THR A 88 1.85 25.24 3.42
N ARG A 89 2.89 25.28 4.27
CA ARG A 89 4.24 24.83 3.90
C ARG A 89 4.32 23.33 3.65
N ILE A 90 3.64 22.53 4.48
CA ILE A 90 3.53 21.08 4.28
C ILE A 90 2.87 20.79 2.93
N GLU A 91 1.73 21.42 2.66
CA GLU A 91 0.99 21.21 1.41
C GLU A 91 1.78 21.66 0.19
N ALA A 92 2.50 22.78 0.26
CA ALA A 92 3.40 23.22 -0.81
C ALA A 92 4.47 22.17 -1.11
N THR A 93 5.10 21.61 -0.08
CA THR A 93 6.14 20.57 -0.21
C THR A 93 5.57 19.29 -0.83
N LEU A 94 4.43 18.82 -0.34
CA LEU A 94 3.75 17.63 -0.88
C LEU A 94 3.27 17.84 -2.33
N ASN A 95 2.76 19.03 -2.66
CA ASN A 95 2.32 19.36 -4.01
C ASN A 95 3.48 19.45 -5.00
N ALA A 96 4.66 19.94 -4.59
CA ALA A 96 5.86 19.91 -5.43
C ALA A 96 6.30 18.47 -5.75
N CYS A 97 6.04 17.53 -4.84
CA CYS A 97 6.34 16.11 -5.02
C CYS A 97 5.20 15.32 -5.68
N ARG A 98 4.11 15.98 -6.09
CA ARG A 98 2.91 15.27 -6.57
C ARG A 98 3.17 14.58 -7.89
N TYR A 99 2.45 13.48 -8.10
CA TYR A 99 2.53 12.72 -9.33
C TYR A 99 1.99 13.50 -10.53
N HIS A 100 2.72 13.40 -11.64
CA HIS A 100 2.26 13.83 -12.95
C HIS A 100 2.64 12.75 -13.97
N LYS A 101 1.63 12.26 -14.70
CA LYS A 101 1.76 11.13 -15.62
C LYS A 101 2.86 11.31 -16.65
N ASP A 102 2.95 12.50 -17.21
CA ASP A 102 3.85 12.84 -18.31
C ASP A 102 5.10 13.59 -17.81
N SER A 103 5.47 13.41 -16.54
CA SER A 103 6.66 14.04 -15.95
C SER A 103 8.01 13.55 -16.51
N GLY A 104 8.00 12.53 -17.40
CA GLY A 104 9.21 11.95 -17.99
C GLY A 104 10.12 11.25 -16.98
N ARG A 105 9.65 11.01 -15.74
CA ARG A 105 10.45 10.40 -14.67
C ARG A 105 10.74 8.94 -14.97
N ALA A 106 12.04 8.58 -14.98
CA ALA A 106 12.50 7.22 -15.19
C ALA A 106 12.21 6.30 -14.00
N ALA A 107 12.17 6.82 -12.76
CA ALA A 107 11.84 6.03 -11.58
C ALA A 107 10.92 6.81 -10.63
N GLU A 108 10.03 6.09 -9.95
CA GLU A 108 9.07 6.68 -9.02
C GLU A 108 8.61 5.68 -7.96
N VAL A 109 8.37 6.16 -6.75
CA VAL A 109 7.65 5.44 -5.69
C VAL A 109 6.43 6.28 -5.34
N LEU A 110 5.30 5.97 -5.94
CA LEU A 110 4.06 6.73 -5.79
C LEU A 110 3.19 6.11 -4.70
N CYS A 111 2.76 6.92 -3.73
CA CYS A 111 1.72 6.53 -2.80
C CYS A 111 0.35 6.62 -3.48
N VAL A 112 -0.22 5.49 -3.89
CA VAL A 112 -1.50 5.40 -4.60
C VAL A 112 -2.70 5.25 -3.66
N ALA A 113 -2.46 4.84 -2.41
CA ALA A 113 -3.45 4.78 -1.36
C ALA A 113 -2.81 5.11 -0.01
N PHE A 114 -3.53 5.86 0.82
CA PHE A 114 -3.11 6.16 2.18
C PHE A 114 -4.36 6.44 3.01
N GLN A 115 -4.56 5.69 4.09
CA GLN A 115 -5.63 5.92 5.07
C GLN A 115 -7.00 6.26 4.46
N GLU A 116 -7.72 5.24 3.99
CA GLU A 116 -9.07 5.33 3.40
C GLU A 116 -9.20 6.24 2.16
N HIS A 117 -8.10 6.74 1.60
CA HIS A 117 -8.11 7.50 0.36
C HIS A 117 -7.22 6.86 -0.69
N PHE A 118 -7.64 6.94 -1.94
CA PHE A 118 -6.82 6.58 -3.09
C PHE A 118 -6.56 7.79 -3.96
N PHE A 119 -5.55 7.67 -4.83
CA PHE A 119 -5.24 8.64 -5.85
C PHE A 119 -5.51 8.04 -7.23
N ASN A 120 -6.36 8.69 -8.01
CA ASN A 120 -6.81 8.18 -9.31
C ASN A 120 -5.90 8.56 -10.50
N GLY A 121 -4.73 9.16 -10.20
CA GLY A 121 -3.81 9.74 -11.19
C GLY A 121 -3.99 11.24 -11.42
N LYS A 122 -5.08 11.84 -10.93
CA LYS A 122 -5.36 13.28 -11.03
C LYS A 122 -5.71 13.89 -9.67
N THR A 123 -6.64 13.26 -8.97
CA THR A 123 -7.16 13.73 -7.69
C THR A 123 -7.15 12.62 -6.65
N ARG A 124 -7.08 13.04 -5.39
CA ARG A 124 -7.31 12.18 -4.24
C ARG A 124 -8.81 12.09 -3.97
N ALA A 125 -9.31 10.90 -3.71
CA ALA A 125 -10.72 10.67 -3.36
C ALA A 125 -10.83 9.67 -2.20
N PRO A 126 -11.89 9.78 -1.37
CA PRO A 126 -12.16 8.80 -0.33
C PRO A 126 -12.55 7.46 -0.97
N MET A 127 -12.20 6.37 -0.29
CA MET A 127 -12.69 5.03 -0.62
C MET A 127 -14.08 4.83 0.00
N PRO A 128 -15.00 4.13 -0.68
CA PRO A 128 -16.27 3.76 -0.10
C PRO A 128 -16.05 2.95 1.19
N PRO A 129 -16.80 3.23 2.26
CA PRO A 129 -16.71 2.47 3.49
C PRO A 129 -17.04 1.00 3.21
N VAL A 130 -16.24 0.09 3.76
CA VAL A 130 -16.43 -1.35 3.62
C VAL A 130 -16.87 -1.93 4.95
N SER A 131 -18.02 -2.60 4.99
CA SER A 131 -18.46 -3.33 6.17
C SER A 131 -17.50 -4.49 6.47
N GLY A 132 -17.15 -4.69 7.74
CA GLY A 132 -16.32 -5.82 8.17
C GLY A 132 -14.80 -5.70 7.95
N VAL A 133 -14.31 -4.55 7.47
CA VAL A 133 -12.86 -4.26 7.46
C VAL A 133 -12.47 -3.62 8.79
N SER A 134 -11.50 -4.21 9.49
CA SER A 134 -11.03 -3.71 10.79
C SER A 134 -10.46 -2.30 10.67
N GLU A 135 -10.53 -1.52 11.76
CA GLU A 135 -9.94 -0.18 11.81
C GLU A 135 -8.43 -0.18 11.51
N ALA A 136 -7.73 -1.27 11.83
CA ALA A 136 -6.32 -1.45 11.51
C ALA A 136 -6.04 -1.48 9.99
N ASN A 137 -6.93 -2.07 9.19
CA ASN A 137 -6.75 -2.17 7.73
C ASN A 137 -7.11 -0.86 7.00
N ARG A 138 -7.86 0.04 7.66
CA ARG A 138 -8.14 1.39 7.16
C ARG A 138 -6.86 2.23 7.04
N GLY A 139 -5.81 1.89 7.77
CA GLY A 139 -4.50 2.55 7.76
C GLY A 139 -3.55 2.14 6.63
N SER A 140 -3.99 1.29 5.69
CA SER A 140 -3.11 0.73 4.66
C SER A 140 -2.48 1.78 3.76
N VAL A 141 -1.21 1.54 3.40
CA VAL A 141 -0.47 2.31 2.40
C VAL A 141 -0.33 1.48 1.14
N GLY A 142 -0.79 2.02 0.02
CA GLY A 142 -0.58 1.46 -1.31
C GLY A 142 0.52 2.20 -2.04
N LEU A 143 1.43 1.45 -2.64
CA LEU A 143 2.59 1.94 -3.36
C LEU A 143 2.59 1.39 -4.80
N LEU A 144 2.74 2.28 -5.76
CA LEU A 144 3.13 1.96 -7.13
C LEU A 144 4.59 2.35 -7.31
N ILE A 145 5.45 1.35 -7.45
CA ILE A 145 6.88 1.51 -7.68
C ILE A 145 7.11 1.34 -9.18
N ARG A 146 7.83 2.27 -9.81
CA ARG A 146 8.18 2.19 -11.23
C ARG A 146 9.65 2.47 -11.44
N ALA A 147 10.23 1.77 -12.41
CA ALA A 147 11.55 2.01 -12.95
C ALA A 147 11.52 1.64 -14.44
N ASP A 148 11.46 2.66 -15.30
CA ASP A 148 11.20 2.51 -16.74
C ASP A 148 9.95 1.63 -16.98
N LYS A 149 10.03 0.61 -17.84
CA LYS A 149 8.93 -0.30 -18.16
C LYS A 149 8.56 -1.25 -17.02
N PHE A 150 9.38 -1.34 -15.98
CA PHE A 150 9.06 -2.12 -14.80
C PHE A 150 8.12 -1.35 -13.89
N SER A 151 7.05 -2.03 -13.43
CA SER A 151 6.10 -1.47 -12.48
C SER A 151 5.65 -2.54 -11.48
N PHE A 152 5.62 -2.16 -10.21
CA PHE A 152 5.22 -3.02 -9.11
C PHE A 152 4.19 -2.33 -8.23
N LEU A 153 3.01 -2.94 -8.11
CA LEU A 153 1.93 -2.46 -7.27
C LEU A 153 1.79 -3.33 -6.01
N ALA A 154 2.01 -2.71 -4.86
CA ALA A 154 1.76 -3.29 -3.54
C ALA A 154 0.73 -2.44 -2.80
N MET A 155 -0.44 -2.98 -2.48
CA MET A 155 -1.53 -2.22 -1.87
C MET A 155 -1.70 -2.52 -0.37
N GLY A 156 -0.65 -3.03 0.29
CA GLY A 156 -0.67 -3.32 1.72
C GLY A 156 -1.75 -4.35 2.08
N ASP A 157 -2.64 -3.95 3.00
CA ASP A 157 -3.81 -4.70 3.44
C ASP A 157 -5.12 -3.97 3.07
N LEU A 158 -5.08 -3.23 1.96
CA LEU A 158 -6.24 -2.55 1.42
C LEU A 158 -7.29 -3.59 0.99
N GLY A 159 -8.54 -3.37 1.39
CA GLY A 159 -9.65 -4.24 0.99
C GLY A 159 -10.03 -4.07 -0.49
N TYR A 160 -10.84 -5.01 -0.99
CA TYR A 160 -11.23 -5.09 -2.40
C TYR A 160 -11.69 -3.75 -3.01
N ASN A 161 -12.55 -2.99 -2.32
CA ASN A 161 -13.05 -1.72 -2.82
C ASN A 161 -11.94 -0.67 -3.02
N GLY A 162 -10.90 -0.69 -2.20
CA GLY A 162 -9.74 0.17 -2.42
C GLY A 162 -8.88 -0.34 -3.58
N GLU A 163 -8.65 -1.66 -3.63
CA GLU A 163 -7.86 -2.28 -4.69
C GLU A 163 -8.47 -2.03 -6.08
N ILE A 164 -9.78 -2.22 -6.23
CA ILE A 164 -10.47 -2.05 -7.51
C ILE A 164 -10.42 -0.61 -8.01
N LEU A 165 -10.46 0.37 -7.10
CA LEU A 165 -10.34 1.79 -7.43
C LEU A 165 -8.93 2.14 -7.91
N VAL A 166 -7.90 1.59 -7.27
CA VAL A 166 -6.51 1.76 -7.71
C VAL A 166 -6.28 1.06 -9.06
N ALA A 167 -6.78 -0.16 -9.22
CA ALA A 167 -6.68 -0.92 -10.48
C ALA A 167 -7.32 -0.18 -11.66
N ARG A 168 -8.53 0.36 -11.47
CA ARG A 168 -9.21 1.20 -12.48
C ARG A 168 -8.45 2.48 -12.82
N SER A 169 -7.60 2.94 -11.90
CA SER A 169 -6.82 4.17 -12.06
C SER A 169 -5.48 3.93 -12.76
N LEU A 170 -5.06 2.68 -12.98
CA LEU A 170 -3.79 2.35 -13.64
C LEU A 170 -3.56 3.07 -14.98
N PRO A 171 -4.56 3.26 -15.87
CA PRO A 171 -4.37 4.02 -17.12
C PRO A 171 -3.94 5.47 -16.90
N ASN A 172 -4.20 6.05 -15.72
CA ASN A 172 -3.74 7.39 -15.35
C ASN A 172 -2.42 7.37 -14.56
N LEU A 173 -2.09 6.23 -13.93
CA LEU A 173 -0.92 6.06 -13.05
C LEU A 173 0.32 5.47 -13.77
N LEU A 174 0.12 4.89 -14.95
CA LEU A 174 1.18 4.35 -15.79
C LEU A 174 1.34 5.18 -17.06
N PRO A 175 2.55 5.34 -17.62
CA PRO A 175 2.73 6.04 -18.89
C PRO A 175 1.97 5.32 -20.02
N SER A 176 1.64 6.04 -21.09
CA SER A 176 0.92 5.45 -22.22
C SER A 176 1.71 4.28 -22.83
N GLY A 177 1.04 3.15 -23.04
CA GLY A 177 1.65 1.91 -23.56
C GLY A 177 2.38 1.06 -22.51
N TYR A 178 2.42 1.48 -21.25
CA TYR A 178 2.99 0.70 -20.16
C TYR A 178 1.89 -0.09 -19.46
N GLN A 179 2.24 -1.25 -18.95
CA GLN A 179 1.34 -2.12 -18.21
C GLN A 179 1.88 -2.40 -16.81
N LEU A 180 1.01 -2.90 -15.94
CA LEU A 180 1.43 -3.37 -14.63
C LEU A 180 2.27 -4.64 -14.80
N VAL A 181 3.51 -4.66 -14.29
CA VAL A 181 4.37 -5.84 -14.42
C VAL A 181 4.15 -6.77 -13.24
N VAL A 182 4.17 -6.25 -12.02
CA VAL A 182 4.10 -7.04 -10.80
C VAL A 182 2.97 -6.55 -9.92
N HIS A 183 2.18 -7.47 -9.37
CA HIS A 183 1.24 -7.17 -8.30
C HIS A 183 1.41 -8.12 -7.13
N LYS A 184 1.50 -7.58 -5.92
CA LYS A 184 1.44 -8.38 -4.68
C LYS A 184 0.00 -8.44 -4.19
N ILE A 185 -0.53 -9.66 -4.12
CA ILE A 185 -1.85 -9.94 -3.55
C ILE A 185 -1.93 -9.40 -2.12
N ASN A 186 -2.94 -8.60 -1.87
CA ASN A 186 -3.17 -7.95 -0.58
C ASN A 186 -3.62 -8.93 0.51
N HIS A 187 -3.38 -8.53 1.77
CA HIS A 187 -3.91 -9.21 2.94
C HIS A 187 -3.72 -10.74 2.92
N GLN A 188 -2.58 -11.18 2.36
CA GLN A 188 -2.18 -12.59 2.23
C GLN A 188 -3.18 -13.45 1.43
N GLY A 189 -3.98 -12.84 0.55
CA GLY A 189 -5.02 -13.51 -0.21
C GLY A 189 -6.28 -13.81 0.61
N SER A 190 -6.64 -12.93 1.54
CA SER A 190 -7.88 -13.06 2.30
C SER A 190 -9.14 -12.90 1.45
N LYS A 191 -10.29 -13.35 1.97
CA LYS A 191 -11.63 -13.10 1.44
C LYS A 191 -12.08 -11.62 1.40
N HIS A 192 -11.26 -10.70 1.89
CA HIS A 192 -11.58 -9.26 1.93
C HIS A 192 -10.79 -8.47 0.89
N SER A 193 -9.98 -9.14 0.07
CA SER A 193 -9.07 -8.58 -0.92
C SER A 193 -9.16 -9.36 -2.24
N THR A 194 -8.81 -8.72 -3.35
CA THR A 194 -8.68 -9.29 -4.70
C THR A 194 -9.99 -9.78 -5.34
N VAL A 195 -10.95 -10.28 -4.57
CA VAL A 195 -12.27 -10.71 -5.03
C VAL A 195 -13.39 -10.08 -4.20
N ASP A 196 -14.49 -9.78 -4.87
CA ASP A 196 -15.76 -9.44 -4.24
C ASP A 196 -16.61 -10.71 -4.14
N HIS A 197 -16.84 -11.18 -2.91
CA HIS A 197 -17.66 -12.36 -2.68
C HIS A 197 -19.16 -12.13 -2.92
N THR A 198 -19.61 -10.88 -2.94
CA THR A 198 -21.02 -10.54 -3.19
C THR A 198 -21.31 -10.47 -4.68
N ALA A 199 -20.46 -9.78 -5.44
CA ALA A 199 -20.61 -9.63 -6.89
C ALA A 199 -19.94 -10.74 -7.71
N ARG A 200 -19.16 -11.64 -7.06
CA ARG A 200 -18.28 -12.64 -7.71
C ARG A 200 -17.31 -12.01 -8.72
N ALA A 201 -16.97 -10.74 -8.51
CA ALA A 201 -16.01 -10.00 -9.32
C ALA A 201 -14.58 -10.20 -8.78
N SER A 202 -13.58 -10.00 -9.63
CA SER A 202 -12.17 -10.08 -9.24
C SER A 202 -11.39 -8.90 -9.79
N LEU A 203 -10.33 -8.49 -9.11
CA LEU A 203 -9.44 -7.43 -9.57
C LEU A 203 -8.92 -7.67 -11.00
N PHE A 204 -8.67 -8.94 -11.36
CA PHE A 204 -8.24 -9.38 -12.69
C PHE A 204 -9.28 -9.19 -13.80
N SER A 205 -10.55 -8.89 -13.49
CA SER A 205 -11.52 -8.56 -14.53
C SER A 205 -11.40 -7.10 -15.02
N GLU A 206 -10.65 -6.25 -14.32
CA GLU A 206 -10.42 -4.88 -14.75
C GLU A 206 -9.45 -4.85 -15.94
N THR A 207 -9.86 -4.23 -17.05
CA THR A 207 -9.11 -4.26 -18.32
C THR A 207 -7.67 -3.78 -18.20
N ALA A 208 -7.42 -2.78 -17.35
CA ALA A 208 -6.09 -2.22 -17.12
C ALA A 208 -5.25 -3.00 -16.10
N PHE A 209 -5.86 -3.94 -15.38
CA PHE A 209 -5.22 -4.72 -14.32
C PHE A 209 -4.77 -6.08 -14.85
N LYS A 210 -3.66 -6.07 -15.58
CA LYS A 210 -3.09 -7.28 -16.17
C LYS A 210 -1.63 -7.47 -15.74
N PRO A 211 -1.37 -7.79 -14.47
CA PRO A 211 -0.01 -8.04 -14.01
C PRO A 211 0.57 -9.27 -14.72
N CYS A 212 1.82 -9.16 -15.18
CA CYS A 212 2.59 -10.29 -15.72
C CYS A 212 3.11 -11.21 -14.62
N ILE A 213 3.32 -10.69 -13.41
CA ILE A 213 3.78 -11.43 -12.24
C ILE A 213 2.83 -11.16 -11.07
N VAL A 214 2.24 -12.23 -10.53
CA VAL A 214 1.43 -12.18 -9.32
C VAL A 214 2.25 -12.74 -8.16
N LEU A 215 2.46 -11.94 -7.13
CA LEU A 215 3.16 -12.35 -5.91
C LEU A 215 2.13 -12.62 -4.81
N THR A 216 2.19 -13.80 -4.21
CA THR A 216 1.43 -14.10 -2.99
C THR A 216 2.38 -14.31 -1.83
N SER A 217 2.18 -13.52 -0.76
CA SER A 217 2.93 -13.65 0.48
C SER A 217 2.04 -14.30 1.53
N HIS A 218 2.46 -15.45 2.06
CA HIS A 218 1.81 -16.11 3.19
C HIS A 218 2.69 -15.99 4.44
N ARG A 219 2.06 -15.98 5.63
CA ARG A 219 2.80 -16.13 6.90
C ARG A 219 3.41 -17.54 6.98
N LEU A 220 4.54 -17.65 7.68
CA LEU A 220 5.17 -18.92 8.06
C LEU A 220 4.22 -19.87 8.84
N GLN A 221 3.12 -19.36 9.38
CA GLN A 221 2.04 -20.16 9.96
C GLN A 221 0.85 -20.17 9.00
N ALA A 222 0.64 -21.31 8.36
CA ALA A 222 -0.51 -21.59 7.52
C ALA A 222 -1.79 -21.47 8.36
N LYS A 223 -2.41 -20.29 8.35
CA LYS A 223 -3.83 -20.23 8.69
C LYS A 223 -4.57 -20.95 7.55
N PRO A 224 -5.40 -21.97 7.84
CA PRO A 224 -6.07 -22.78 6.82
C PRO A 224 -7.03 -21.98 5.91
N GLU A 225 -7.24 -20.69 6.21
CA GLU A 225 -8.16 -19.78 5.52
C GLU A 225 -7.48 -18.93 4.42
N HIS A 226 -6.16 -19.03 4.24
CA HIS A 226 -5.40 -18.19 3.29
C HIS A 226 -4.43 -19.00 2.40
N PRO A 227 -4.37 -18.75 1.08
CA PRO A 227 -5.24 -17.85 0.34
C PRO A 227 -6.66 -18.42 0.27
N ASP A 228 -7.66 -17.54 0.29
CA ASP A 228 -9.06 -17.93 0.12
C ASP A 228 -9.23 -18.65 -1.23
N PRO A 229 -9.99 -19.75 -1.30
CA PRO A 229 -10.17 -20.50 -2.55
C PRO A 229 -10.68 -19.65 -3.72
N ALA A 230 -11.48 -18.62 -3.47
CA ALA A 230 -11.96 -17.70 -4.51
C ALA A 230 -10.84 -16.81 -5.06
N VAL A 231 -9.91 -16.36 -4.19
CA VAL A 231 -8.70 -15.63 -4.60
C VAL A 231 -7.82 -16.52 -5.45
N THR A 232 -7.54 -17.75 -5.00
CA THR A 232 -6.76 -18.73 -5.77
C THR A 232 -7.39 -19.00 -7.14
N SER A 233 -8.71 -19.18 -7.17
CA SER A 233 -9.46 -19.40 -8.42
C SER A 233 -9.43 -18.20 -9.36
N ALA A 234 -9.42 -16.97 -8.83
CA ALA A 234 -9.27 -15.76 -9.63
C ALA A 234 -7.85 -15.65 -10.23
N ILE A 235 -6.82 -15.97 -9.45
CA ILE A 235 -5.43 -16.02 -9.94
C ILE A 235 -5.29 -17.08 -11.04
N MET A 236 -5.78 -18.31 -10.82
CA MET A 236 -5.67 -19.38 -11.83
C MET A 236 -6.38 -19.01 -13.13
N ARG A 237 -7.58 -18.43 -13.07
CA ARG A 237 -8.28 -17.95 -14.28
C ARG A 237 -7.49 -16.87 -15.03
N HIS A 238 -6.80 -15.99 -14.32
CA HIS A 238 -5.90 -14.99 -14.93
C HIS A 238 -4.70 -15.67 -15.61
N LEU A 239 -4.07 -16.65 -14.95
CA LEU A 239 -2.96 -17.43 -15.51
C LEU A 239 -3.34 -18.23 -16.77
N ASP A 240 -4.58 -18.71 -16.85
CA ASP A 240 -5.08 -19.41 -18.04
C ASP A 240 -5.37 -18.45 -19.22
N ALA A 241 -5.67 -17.19 -18.94
CA ALA A 241 -6.06 -16.20 -19.95
C ALA A 241 -4.91 -15.31 -20.44
N GLU A 242 -3.87 -15.13 -19.63
CA GLU A 242 -2.80 -14.15 -19.87
C GLU A 242 -1.42 -14.79 -19.72
N PRO A 243 -0.40 -14.40 -20.52
CA PRO A 243 0.96 -14.90 -20.38
C PRO A 243 1.61 -14.32 -19.12
N CYS A 244 1.38 -14.97 -17.98
CA CYS A 244 1.79 -14.48 -16.67
C CYS A 244 2.29 -15.60 -15.73
N VAL A 245 2.97 -15.20 -14.66
CA VAL A 245 3.59 -16.09 -13.67
C VAL A 245 3.06 -15.75 -12.29
N ALA A 246 2.71 -16.76 -11.49
CA ALA A 246 2.38 -16.58 -10.08
C ALA A 246 3.48 -17.18 -9.20
N LEU A 247 4.03 -16.36 -8.30
CA LEU A 247 5.03 -16.77 -7.32
C LEU A 247 4.37 -16.84 -5.93
N PHE A 248 4.39 -18.03 -5.35
CA PHE A 248 3.84 -18.29 -4.02
C PHE A 248 5.01 -18.47 -3.05
N SER A 249 5.15 -17.58 -2.07
CA SER A 249 6.28 -17.61 -1.13
C SER A 249 6.13 -18.65 0.01
N ASN A 250 5.35 -19.71 -0.20
CA ASN A 250 5.05 -20.72 0.82
C ASN A 250 6.09 -21.86 0.85
N ARG A 251 6.32 -22.43 2.05
CA ARG A 251 7.06 -23.69 2.24
C ARG A 251 6.21 -24.95 2.01
N ALA A 252 4.88 -24.83 2.05
CA ALA A 252 3.99 -25.97 1.85
C ALA A 252 3.38 -25.91 0.44
N PRO A 253 3.42 -27.02 -0.33
CA PRO A 253 2.82 -27.07 -1.64
C PRO A 253 1.32 -26.82 -1.48
N MET A 254 0.81 -25.75 -2.11
CA MET A 254 -0.62 -25.68 -2.37
C MET A 254 -0.98 -26.95 -3.15
N GLY A 255 -2.06 -27.63 -2.74
CA GLY A 255 -2.56 -28.81 -3.46
C GLY A 255 -2.56 -28.53 -4.96
N PHE A 256 -1.82 -29.35 -5.71
CA PHE A 256 -1.56 -29.15 -7.13
C PHE A 256 -2.89 -29.08 -7.89
N ALA A 257 -3.26 -27.89 -8.36
CA ALA A 257 -4.27 -27.72 -9.39
C ALA A 257 -3.53 -27.46 -10.71
N PRO A 258 -3.61 -28.37 -11.70
CA PRO A 258 -2.99 -28.14 -12.99
C PRO A 258 -3.74 -27.02 -13.72
N ALA A 259 -3.01 -25.99 -14.15
CA ALA A 259 -3.47 -24.94 -15.05
C ALA A 259 -2.50 -24.88 -16.25
N ASN A 260 -3.03 -24.57 -17.44
CA ASN A 260 -2.40 -24.91 -18.73
C ASN A 260 -1.07 -24.17 -18.99
N HIS A 261 -0.80 -23.08 -18.27
CA HIS A 261 0.40 -22.24 -18.42
C HIS A 261 1.17 -22.02 -17.10
N THR A 262 0.80 -22.73 -16.03
CA THR A 262 1.30 -22.41 -14.69
C THR A 262 2.66 -23.05 -14.42
N ARG A 263 3.68 -22.21 -14.21
CA ARG A 263 4.93 -22.60 -13.53
C ARG A 263 4.87 -22.13 -12.08
N VAL A 264 4.51 -23.03 -11.17
CA VAL A 264 4.60 -22.76 -9.72
C VAL A 264 6.06 -22.89 -9.30
N VAL A 265 6.67 -21.81 -8.82
CA VAL A 265 7.99 -21.84 -8.18
C VAL A 265 7.80 -21.60 -6.68
N THR A 266 8.01 -22.64 -5.86
CA THR A 266 8.02 -22.53 -4.40
C THR A 266 9.42 -22.22 -3.93
N THR A 267 9.64 -21.06 -3.30
CA THR A 267 10.95 -20.65 -2.78
C THR A 267 10.96 -20.76 -1.26
N GLY A 268 10.99 -21.99 -0.73
CA GLY A 268 11.38 -22.20 0.66
C GLY A 268 12.87 -21.90 0.81
N ALA A 269 13.30 -21.23 1.90
CA ALA A 269 14.71 -20.86 2.12
C ALA A 269 15.72 -22.04 2.09
N HIS A 270 15.26 -23.29 2.18
CA HIS A 270 16.13 -24.46 2.01
C HIS A 270 16.22 -24.92 0.54
N ASP A 271 15.14 -24.73 -0.24
CA ASP A 271 15.03 -25.14 -1.64
C ASP A 271 15.31 -24.00 -2.64
N ALA A 272 15.38 -22.74 -2.18
CA ALA A 272 15.76 -21.60 -3.03
C ALA A 272 17.16 -21.79 -3.63
N ASN A 273 18.07 -22.48 -2.91
CA ASN A 273 19.38 -22.84 -3.44
C ASN A 273 19.36 -24.09 -4.32
N LEU A 274 18.37 -24.99 -4.18
CA LEU A 274 18.23 -26.20 -5.01
C LEU A 274 17.48 -25.92 -6.33
N GLY A 275 16.57 -24.95 -6.34
CA GLY A 275 15.81 -24.54 -7.52
C GLY A 275 16.50 -23.52 -8.42
N LEU A 276 17.56 -22.84 -7.92
CA LEU A 276 18.31 -21.86 -8.71
C LEU A 276 19.33 -22.51 -9.68
N ASP A 277 19.85 -23.70 -9.39
CA ASP A 277 20.82 -24.37 -10.27
C ASP A 277 20.18 -24.93 -11.57
N PRO A 278 18.98 -25.55 -11.54
CA PRO A 278 18.26 -25.92 -12.76
C PRO A 278 17.71 -24.70 -13.53
N PHE A 279 17.45 -23.58 -12.84
CA PHE A 279 16.97 -22.34 -13.48
C PHE A 279 18.11 -21.55 -14.13
N ARG A 280 19.31 -21.54 -13.50
CA ARG A 280 20.54 -20.96 -14.08
C ARG A 280 21.01 -21.72 -15.31
N SER A 281 21.00 -23.05 -15.30
CA SER A 281 21.42 -23.84 -16.46
C SER A 281 20.55 -23.61 -17.70
N LYS A 282 19.25 -23.32 -17.54
CA LYS A 282 18.35 -22.99 -18.67
C LYS A 282 18.41 -21.54 -19.15
N LEU A 283 19.01 -20.64 -18.39
CA LEU A 283 19.19 -19.23 -18.76
C LEU A 283 20.53 -18.95 -19.45
N VAL A 284 21.50 -19.88 -19.34
CA VAL A 284 22.82 -19.76 -20.00
C VAL A 284 22.76 -20.27 -21.46
N ASP A 285 21.71 -20.99 -21.84
CA ASP A 285 21.49 -21.50 -23.21
C ASP A 285 20.55 -20.63 -24.08
N TYR A 286 20.29 -19.37 -23.67
CA TYR A 286 19.57 -18.35 -24.47
C TYR A 286 20.40 -17.08 -24.65
#